data_AF-A0A3N6MF13-F1
#
_entry.id   AF-A0A3N6MF13-F1
#
_cell.length_a   1.000
_cell.length_b   1.000
_cell.length_c   1.000
_cell.angle_alpha   90.00
_cell.angle_beta   90.00
_cell.angle_gamma   90.00
#
_symmetry.space_group_name_H-M   'P 1'
#
loop_
_entity.id
_entity.type
_entity.pdbx_description
1 polymer ?
#
loop_
_entity_poly.entity_id
_entity_poly.type
_entity_poly.pdbx_seq_one_letter_code
_entity_poly.pdbx_strand_id
1 'polypeptide(L)' 'MLVVVVTLAFQLAILYIPIGVLFGVTPLGAVHWMQTGVAVAAFVVLIGAFAQVQDRLFDRY' A
#
# COMPACT_ATOMS: atom_id res chain seq x y z
N MET A 1 -14.66 0.67 7.71
CA MET A 1 -13.65 -0.28 8.25
C MET A 1 -13.94 -1.73 7.90
N LEU A 2 -15.18 -2.23 8.07
CA LEU A 2 -15.55 -3.60 7.67
C LEU A 2 -15.19 -3.95 6.22
N VAL A 3 -15.49 -3.05 5.28
CA VAL A 3 -15.15 -3.24 3.85
C VAL A 3 -13.65 -3.45 3.64
N VAL A 4 -12.80 -2.62 4.27
CA VAL A 4 -11.35 -2.71 4.14
C VAL A 4 -10.84 -4.07 4.63
N VAL A 5 -11.35 -4.53 5.79
CA VAL A 5 -10.97 -5.83 6.37
C VAL A 5 -11.40 -6.98 5.46
N VAL A 6 -12.63 -6.93 4.94
CA VAL A 6 -13.16 -7.95 4.03
C VAL A 6 -12.36 -8.00 2.73
N THR A 7 -12.02 -6.84 2.16
CA THR A 7 -11.20 -6.74 0.95
C THR A 7 -9.79 -7.31 1.19
N LEU A 8 -9.15 -6.98 2.31
CA LEU A 8 -7.84 -7.53 2.66
C LEU A 8 -7.89 -9.06 2.84
N ALA A 9 -8.93 -9.57 3.50
CA ALA A 9 -9.11 -11.00 3.69
C ALA A 9 -9.23 -11.74 2.35
N PHE A 10 -10.05 -11.23 1.41
CA PHE A 10 -10.16 -11.82 0.08
C PHE A 10 -8.87 -11.69 -0.74
N GLN A 11 -8.17 -10.55 -0.66
CA GLN A 11 -6.90 -10.35 -1.35
C GLN A 11 -5.83 -11.34 -0.87
N LEU A 12 -5.74 -11.57 0.44
CA LEU A 12 -4.83 -12.57 1.01
C LEU A 12 -5.27 -14.00 0.66
N ALA A 13 -6.57 -14.27 0.66
CA ALA A 13 -7.11 -15.57 0.25
C ALA A 13 -6.74 -15.91 -1.19
N ILE A 14 -6.92 -14.97 -2.13
CA ILE A 14 -6.52 -15.17 -3.54
C ILE A 14 -5.01 -15.38 -3.68
N LEU A 15 -4.21 -14.65 -2.89
CA LEU A 15 -2.75 -14.68 -2.99
C LEU A 15 -2.14 -16.00 -2.48
N TYR A 16 -2.74 -16.63 -1.47
CA TYR A 16 -2.14 -17.78 -0.78
C TYR A 16 -2.90 -19.11 -0.96
N ILE A 17 -4.14 -19.08 -1.44
CA ILE A 17 -4.89 -20.30 -1.77
C ILE A 17 -4.61 -20.68 -3.23
N PRO A 18 -4.62 -21.97 -3.60
CA PRO A 18 -4.43 -22.42 -4.99
C PRO A 18 -5.39 -21.83 -6.03
N ILE A 19 -6.42 -21.07 -5.63
CA ILE A 19 -7.27 -20.29 -6.56
C ILE A 19 -6.49 -19.18 -7.26
N GLY A 20 -5.35 -18.73 -6.72
CA GLY A 20 -4.50 -17.70 -7.32
C GLY A 20 -4.01 -18.02 -8.73
N VAL A 21 -3.96 -19.31 -9.11
CA VAL A 21 -3.63 -19.74 -10.49
C VAL A 21 -4.63 -19.19 -11.50
N LEU A 22 -5.91 -19.09 -11.15
CA LEU A 22 -6.95 -18.53 -12.04
C LEU A 22 -6.76 -17.03 -12.29
N PHE A 23 -6.02 -16.35 -11.43
CA PHE A 23 -5.74 -14.92 -11.50
C PHE A 23 -4.30 -14.61 -11.94
N GLY A 24 -3.50 -15.63 -12.28
CA GLY A 24 -2.10 -15.45 -12.68
C GLY A 24 -1.20 -14.86 -11.59
N VAL A 25 -1.57 -15.04 -10.31
CA VAL A 25 -0.83 -14.47 -9.18
C VAL A 25 0.04 -15.52 -8.50
N THR A 26 1.22 -15.10 -8.06
CA THR A 26 2.15 -15.93 -7.27
C THR A 26 2.18 -15.47 -5.82
N PRO A 27 2.25 -16.40 -4.84
CA PRO A 27 2.34 -16.04 -3.43
C PRO A 27 3.51 -15.09 -3.15
N LEU A 28 3.21 -14.00 -2.47
CA LEU A 28 4.21 -12.99 -2.16
C LEU A 28 5.03 -13.40 -0.93
N GLY A 29 6.34 -13.40 -1.06
CA GLY A 29 7.25 -13.64 0.06
C GLY A 29 7.27 -12.48 1.07
N ALA A 30 7.67 -12.76 2.31
CA ALA A 30 7.70 -11.77 3.39
C ALA A 30 8.58 -10.54 3.08
N VAL A 31 9.67 -10.74 2.33
CA VAL A 31 10.57 -9.65 1.90
C VAL A 31 9.85 -8.64 1.00
N HIS A 32 9.05 -9.11 0.06
CA HIS A 32 8.31 -8.23 -0.86
C HIS A 32 7.15 -7.51 -0.16
N TRP A 33 6.54 -8.12 0.85
CA TRP A 33 5.61 -7.43 1.76
C TRP A 33 6.30 -6.28 2.49
N MET A 34 7.49 -6.52 3.05
CA MET A 34 8.27 -5.47 3.71
C MET A 34 8.64 -4.35 2.73
N GLN A 35 9.10 -4.68 1.52
CA GLN A 35 9.40 -3.70 0.48
C GLN A 35 8.19 -2.83 0.14
N THR A 36 7.01 -3.44 -0.01
CA THR A 36 5.75 -2.72 -0.25
C THR A 36 5.44 -1.76 0.90
N GLY A 37 5.56 -2.23 2.15
CA GLY A 37 5.38 -1.39 3.32
C GLY A 37 6.34 -0.20 3.38
N VAL A 38 7.63 -0.43 3.09
CA VAL A 38 8.65 0.62 3.04
C VAL A 38 8.35 1.63 1.93
N ALA A 39 7.97 1.17 0.74
CA ALA A 39 7.64 2.04 -0.38
C ALA A 39 6.41 2.93 -0.07
N VAL A 40 5.35 2.35 0.51
CA VAL A 40 4.16 3.09 0.93
C VAL A 40 4.51 4.12 2.01
N ALA A 41 5.30 3.74 3.01
CA ALA A 41 5.72 4.65 4.07
C ALA A 41 6.55 5.83 3.51
N ALA A 42 7.51 5.55 2.63
CA ALA A 42 8.32 6.58 1.99
C ALA A 42 7.44 7.53 1.16
N PHE A 43 6.48 7.00 0.41
CA PHE A 43 5.56 7.81 -0.39
C PHE A 43 4.72 8.75 0.48
N VAL A 44 4.15 8.24 1.58
CA VAL A 44 3.38 9.05 2.54
C VAL A 44 4.25 10.16 3.14
N VAL A 45 5.49 9.86 3.51
CA VAL A 45 6.44 10.86 4.04
C VAL A 45 6.72 11.94 3.00
N LEU A 46 6.97 11.57 1.74
CA LEU A 46 7.25 12.52 0.68
C LEU A 46 6.05 13.44 0.40
N ILE A 47 4.83 12.88 0.33
CA ILE A 47 3.62 13.69 0.16
C ILE A 47 3.42 14.64 1.34
N GLY A 48 3.56 14.15 2.56
CA GLY A 48 3.42 14.98 3.76
C GLY A 48 4.44 16.13 3.79
N ALA A 49 5.70 15.84 3.48
CA ALA A 49 6.74 16.86 3.38
C ALA A 49 6.45 17.87 2.26
N PHE A 50 5.99 17.39 1.10
CA PHE A 50 5.64 18.25 -0.01
C PHE A 50 4.47 19.18 0.31
N ALA A 51 3.40 18.65 0.92
CA ALA A 51 2.26 19.44 1.38
C ALA A 51 2.72 20.53 2.35
N GLN A 52 3.56 20.19 3.33
CA GLN A 52 4.10 21.17 4.27
C GLN A 52 4.95 22.26 3.60
N VAL A 53 5.69 21.92 2.55
CA VAL A 53 6.45 22.90 1.77
C VAL A 53 5.50 23.81 0.98
N GLN A 54 4.47 23.25 0.36
CA GLN A 54 3.45 24.03 -0.34
C GLN A 54 2.74 24.99 0.61
N ASP A 55 2.29 24.52 1.77
CA ASP A 55 1.63 25.36 2.78
C ASP A 55 2.52 26.56 3.13
N ARG A 56 3.82 26.35 3.37
CA ARG A 56 4.75 27.47 3.67
C ARG A 56 5.01 28.41 2.49
N LEU A 57 4.95 27.92 1.26
CA LEU A 57 5.14 28.75 0.07
C LEU A 57 3.90 29.58 -0.21
N PHE A 58 2.70 29.02 -0.03
CA PHE A 58 1.42 29.67 -0.29
C PHE A 58 0.93 30.54 0.87
N ASP A 59 1.24 30.22 2.13
CA ASP A 59 1.02 31.13 3.28
C ASP A 59 1.78 32.46 3.14
N ARG A 60 2.78 32.51 2.25
CA ARG A 60 3.62 33.68 2.03
C ARG A 60 3.10 34.63 0.94
N TYR A 61 2.07 34.24 0.19
CA TYR A 61 1.38 35.04 -0.84
C TYR A 61 -0.04 35.37 -0.41
#